data_AF-A0A2J6PL51-F1
#
_entry.id   AF-A0A2J6PL51-F1
#
_cell.length_a   1.000
_cell.length_b   1.000
_cell.length_c   1.000
_cell.angle_alpha   90.00
_cell.angle_beta   90.00
_cell.angle_gamma   90.00
#
_symmetry.space_group_name_H-M   'P 1'
#
loop_
_entity.id
_entity.type
_entity.pdbx_description
1 polymer ?
#
loop_
_entity_poly.entity_id
_entity_poly.type
_entity_poly.pdbx_seq_one_letter_code
_entity_poly.pdbx_strand_id
1 'polypeptide(L)'
;MGDPIGTIKDLREKLSRCDKFATHFEDRGLRDRQWKALAMICIAFDEWGQGDVAKGLLDKQLELYKITDKNLEDFLNICENISDQLAADRATAFLPIIAAQSFFIGALAIAMFKTASITPGSGNYISVEIHSIAFSALYFWIIPAVFFSAVIGVSQTAKSIPSFLKTLKSDFDNHDFLHDILPDVHFVDKDELRTLNGGIYSWQPRAKQQKVFQAPALESFIAFSSITSSILTSCLFSGFVPADGLQPRHCAYLFYFLMWVQSFVLTDLLKPSHSSNSREHMEDQKLTTSKQTLPADMVRFRLTYLKDFVWTLGTIGPLMYIQAGPFNNCEAYAAWGRAGLALPEMPDIARLLKERIHGLYIVIAVLGIGIQIFITVGSLWGCRKGLRVLLQNDDGTSLRPDWLRWSKAGLLRRLKEFQRSFYSGFYLLDNFARSN
;
A
#
# COMPACT_ATOMS: atom_id res chain seq x y z
N MET A 1 2.38 -9.05 -5.46
CA MET A 1 2.08 -8.92 -6.91
C MET A 1 0.79 -9.60 -7.31
N GLY A 2 0.43 -10.74 -6.71
CA GLY A 2 -0.77 -11.49 -7.08
C GLY A 2 -2.12 -10.81 -6.82
N ASP A 3 -2.23 -9.88 -5.87
CA ASP A 3 -3.50 -9.18 -5.55
C ASP A 3 -3.30 -7.68 -5.27
N PRO A 4 -3.07 -6.87 -6.32
CA PRO A 4 -2.82 -5.45 -6.14
C PRO A 4 -4.08 -4.66 -5.71
N ILE A 5 -5.27 -5.11 -6.12
CA ILE A 5 -6.55 -4.52 -5.72
C ILE A 5 -6.76 -4.72 -4.22
N GLY A 6 -6.65 -5.96 -3.74
CA GLY A 6 -6.77 -6.28 -2.32
C GLY A 6 -5.73 -5.54 -1.48
N THR A 7 -4.49 -5.45 -1.96
CA THR A 7 -3.43 -4.71 -1.27
C THR A 7 -3.79 -3.23 -1.07
N ILE A 8 -4.19 -2.51 -2.13
CA ILE A 8 -4.55 -1.08 -2.01
C ILE A 8 -5.79 -0.90 -1.13
N LYS A 9 -6.78 -1.79 -1.29
CA LYS A 9 -8.01 -1.76 -0.48
C LYS A 9 -7.70 -1.93 1.01
N ASP A 10 -6.92 -2.94 1.38
CA ASP A 10 -6.61 -3.25 2.78
C ASP A 10 -5.79 -2.14 3.43
N LEU A 11 -4.81 -1.56 2.71
CA LEU A 11 -4.07 -0.40 3.18
C LEU A 11 -4.99 0.81 3.39
N ARG A 12 -5.91 1.05 2.45
CA ARG A 12 -6.87 2.15 2.56
C ARG A 12 -7.88 1.93 3.71
N GLU A 13 -8.29 0.70 3.95
CA GLU A 13 -9.18 0.34 5.05
C GLU A 13 -8.51 0.57 6.41
N LYS A 14 -7.23 0.20 6.57
CA LYS A 14 -6.45 0.51 7.78
C LYS A 14 -6.40 2.02 8.06
N LEU A 15 -6.15 2.83 7.03
CA LEU A 15 -6.19 4.29 7.14
C LEU A 15 -7.58 4.80 7.57
N SER A 16 -8.65 4.25 6.96
CA SER A 16 -10.04 4.56 7.29
C SER A 16 -10.38 4.25 8.75
N ARG A 17 -9.93 3.11 9.27
CA ARG A 17 -10.12 2.73 10.69
C ARG A 17 -9.36 3.64 11.64
N CYS A 18 -8.11 3.97 11.32
CA CYS A 18 -7.33 4.91 12.11
C CYS A 18 -8.03 6.27 12.20
N ASP A 19 -8.57 6.75 11.08
CA ASP A 19 -9.33 7.99 11.03
C ASP A 19 -10.64 7.93 11.84
N LYS A 20 -11.31 6.77 11.88
CA LYS A 20 -12.49 6.55 12.74
C LYS A 20 -12.13 6.60 14.23
N PHE A 21 -11.06 5.95 14.66
CA PHE A 21 -10.61 6.02 16.06
C PHE A 21 -10.15 7.43 16.45
N ALA A 22 -9.40 8.08 15.56
CA ALA A 22 -8.95 9.46 15.71
C ALA A 22 -10.13 10.43 15.90
N THR A 23 -11.12 10.37 15.00
CA THR A 23 -12.34 11.19 15.07
C THR A 23 -13.05 10.98 16.40
N HIS A 24 -13.25 9.73 16.79
CA HIS A 24 -13.96 9.39 18.01
C HIS A 24 -13.32 9.98 19.27
N PHE A 25 -12.00 9.89 19.42
CA PHE A 25 -11.32 10.42 20.61
C PHE A 25 -11.12 11.94 20.54
N GLU A 26 -10.99 12.54 19.36
CA GLU A 26 -10.92 14.00 19.21
C GLU A 26 -12.24 14.66 19.66
N ASP A 27 -13.38 14.05 19.32
CA ASP A 27 -14.72 14.53 19.69
C ASP A 27 -14.98 14.47 21.22
N ARG A 28 -14.10 13.82 22.00
CA ARG A 28 -14.15 13.79 23.47
C ARG A 28 -13.55 15.04 24.13
N GLY A 29 -13.00 15.99 23.36
CA GLY A 29 -12.42 17.23 23.89
C GLY A 29 -11.08 17.05 24.60
N LEU A 30 -10.36 15.96 24.30
CA LEU A 30 -9.02 15.68 24.83
C LEU A 30 -7.97 16.58 24.17
N ARG A 31 -6.81 16.77 24.84
CA ARG A 31 -5.66 17.48 24.24
C ARG A 31 -5.19 16.77 22.97
N ASP A 32 -4.53 17.51 22.08
CA ASP A 32 -4.09 17.01 20.77
C ASP A 32 -3.24 15.74 20.85
N ARG A 33 -2.38 15.61 21.87
CA ARG A 33 -1.55 14.41 22.08
C ARG A 33 -2.35 13.23 22.64
N GLN A 34 -3.30 13.49 23.52
CA GLN A 34 -4.07 12.47 24.24
C GLN A 34 -4.99 11.67 23.33
N TRP A 35 -5.79 12.35 22.49
CA TRP A 35 -6.71 11.62 21.60
C TRP A 35 -5.95 10.80 20.55
N LYS A 36 -4.80 11.30 20.10
CA LYS A 36 -3.93 10.56 19.17
C LYS A 36 -3.33 9.33 19.84
N ALA A 37 -2.89 9.47 21.10
CA ALA A 37 -2.34 8.36 21.86
C ALA A 37 -3.34 7.21 22.02
N LEU A 38 -4.57 7.52 22.38
CA LEU A 38 -5.65 6.53 22.48
C LEU A 38 -5.96 5.90 21.12
N ALA A 39 -6.01 6.69 20.04
CA ALA A 39 -6.22 6.18 18.69
C ALA A 39 -5.09 5.25 18.22
N MET A 40 -3.83 5.58 18.54
CA MET A 40 -2.67 4.74 18.23
C MET A 40 -2.74 3.40 18.95
N ILE A 41 -3.10 3.39 20.24
CA ILE A 41 -3.30 2.17 21.02
C ILE A 41 -4.42 1.32 20.38
N CYS A 42 -5.56 1.90 20.03
CA CYS A 42 -6.63 1.18 19.33
C CYS A 42 -6.16 0.56 18.01
N ILE A 43 -5.35 1.27 17.24
CA ILE A 43 -4.79 0.76 16.00
C ILE A 43 -3.76 -0.36 16.23
N ALA A 44 -2.99 -0.30 17.32
CA ALA A 44 -2.12 -1.40 17.70
C ALA A 44 -2.94 -2.66 18.03
N PHE A 45 -4.01 -2.54 18.81
CA PHE A 45 -4.93 -3.66 19.07
C PHE A 45 -5.68 -4.14 17.82
N ASP A 46 -5.94 -3.27 16.84
CA ASP A 46 -6.57 -3.64 15.58
C ASP A 46 -5.73 -4.61 14.75
N GLU A 47 -4.40 -4.67 14.96
CA GLU A 47 -3.54 -5.70 14.35
C GLU A 47 -3.89 -7.14 14.78
N TRP A 48 -4.68 -7.30 15.85
CA TRP A 48 -5.26 -8.58 16.29
C TRP A 48 -6.79 -8.61 16.16
N GLY A 49 -7.37 -7.63 15.47
CA GLY A 49 -8.84 -7.47 15.34
C GLY A 49 -9.54 -7.01 16.62
N GLN A 50 -8.79 -6.50 17.60
CA GLN A 50 -9.30 -6.08 18.91
C GLN A 50 -9.45 -4.54 19.02
N GLY A 51 -9.30 -3.78 17.94
CA GLY A 51 -9.28 -2.32 17.98
C GLY A 51 -10.54 -1.69 18.58
N ASP A 52 -11.72 -2.18 18.20
CA ASP A 52 -13.00 -1.70 18.76
C ASP A 52 -13.24 -2.14 20.20
N VAL A 53 -12.69 -3.29 20.61
CA VAL A 53 -12.77 -3.76 22.00
C VAL A 53 -11.89 -2.86 22.88
N ALA A 54 -10.65 -2.61 22.44
CA ALA A 54 -9.75 -1.65 23.08
C ALA A 54 -10.38 -0.25 23.16
N LYS A 55 -11.02 0.21 22.07
CA LYS A 55 -11.75 1.49 22.05
C LYS A 55 -12.82 1.55 23.15
N GLY A 56 -13.71 0.55 23.23
CA GLY A 56 -14.77 0.52 24.23
C GLY A 56 -14.26 0.48 25.67
N LEU A 57 -13.12 -0.18 25.89
CA LEU A 57 -12.48 -0.25 27.20
C LEU A 57 -11.82 1.07 27.60
N LEU A 58 -11.10 1.72 26.68
CA LEU A 58 -10.53 3.06 26.88
C LEU A 58 -11.62 4.10 27.11
N ASP A 59 -12.74 4.02 26.38
CA ASP A 59 -13.92 4.87 26.60
C ASP A 59 -14.47 4.72 28.01
N LYS A 60 -14.61 3.47 28.50
CA LYS A 60 -15.09 3.20 29.85
C LYS A 60 -14.17 3.81 30.90
N GLN A 61 -12.85 3.74 30.70
CA GLN A 61 -11.88 4.35 31.62
C GLN A 61 -11.92 5.86 31.63
N LEU A 62 -12.01 6.48 30.44
CA LEU A 62 -12.17 7.93 30.34
C LEU A 62 -13.40 8.41 31.13
N GLU A 63 -14.52 7.69 31.07
CA GLU A 63 -15.72 8.05 31.84
C GLU A 63 -15.57 7.83 33.35
N LEU A 64 -14.88 6.77 33.77
CA LEU A 64 -14.64 6.51 35.20
C LEU A 64 -13.70 7.57 35.82
N TYR A 65 -12.63 7.95 35.12
CA TYR A 65 -11.64 8.89 35.66
C TYR A 65 -11.99 10.36 35.48
N LYS A 66 -12.96 10.72 34.64
CA LYS A 66 -13.53 12.08 34.63
C LYS A 66 -14.05 12.55 35.98
N ILE A 67 -14.32 11.62 36.90
CA ILE A 67 -14.77 11.93 38.27
C ILE A 67 -13.58 12.34 39.15
N THR A 68 -12.35 11.89 38.84
CA THR A 68 -11.14 12.10 39.67
C THR A 68 -10.00 12.63 38.80
N ASP A 69 -9.83 13.96 38.73
CA ASP A 69 -8.88 14.64 37.84
C ASP A 69 -7.44 14.06 37.87
N LYS A 70 -6.93 13.70 39.07
CA LYS A 70 -5.57 13.17 39.22
C LYS A 70 -5.38 11.83 38.52
N ASN A 71 -6.35 10.93 38.63
CA ASN A 71 -6.26 9.60 38.03
C ASN A 71 -6.38 9.67 36.49
N LEU A 72 -7.11 10.67 35.98
CA LEU A 72 -7.22 10.92 34.55
C LEU A 72 -5.89 11.37 33.95
N GLU A 73 -5.16 12.26 34.61
CA GLU A 73 -3.85 12.72 34.14
C GLU A 73 -2.83 11.59 34.12
N ASP A 74 -2.75 10.79 35.19
CA ASP A 74 -1.86 9.62 35.26
C ASP A 74 -2.19 8.59 34.16
N PHE A 75 -3.47 8.26 33.98
CA PHE A 75 -3.93 7.37 32.90
C PHE A 75 -3.52 7.87 31.51
N LEU A 76 -3.76 9.16 31.22
CA LEU A 76 -3.43 9.74 29.92
C LEU A 76 -1.93 9.83 29.71
N ASN A 77 -1.13 10.08 30.75
CA ASN A 77 0.33 10.08 30.66
C ASN A 77 0.88 8.70 30.31
N ILE A 78 0.33 7.62 30.88
CA ILE A 78 0.71 6.24 30.51
C ILE A 78 0.35 5.97 29.04
N CYS A 79 -0.85 6.37 28.59
CA CYS A 79 -1.25 6.22 27.20
C CYS A 79 -0.34 7.00 26.23
N GLU A 80 0.02 8.25 26.58
CA GLU A 80 0.94 9.08 25.79
C GLU A 80 2.31 8.38 25.67
N ASN A 81 2.89 7.92 26.78
CA ASN A 81 4.19 7.24 26.79
C ASN A 81 4.22 5.97 25.93
N ILE A 82 3.17 5.14 26.01
CA ILE A 82 3.07 3.92 25.19
C ILE A 82 2.83 4.27 23.73
N SER A 83 2.02 5.28 23.44
CA SER A 83 1.80 5.73 22.08
C SER A 83 3.08 6.23 21.43
N ASP A 84 3.96 6.93 22.15
CA ASP A 84 5.23 7.40 21.60
C ASP A 84 6.13 6.22 21.24
N GLN A 85 6.17 5.17 22.06
CA GLN A 85 6.89 3.93 21.75
C GLN A 85 6.31 3.21 20.52
N LEU A 86 4.98 3.16 20.40
CA LEU A 86 4.29 2.59 19.23
C LEU A 86 4.55 3.41 17.96
N ALA A 87 4.56 4.74 18.07
CA ALA A 87 4.85 5.64 16.96
C ALA A 87 6.30 5.50 16.50
N ALA A 88 7.26 5.46 17.43
CA ALA A 88 8.67 5.26 17.16
C ALA A 88 8.95 3.91 16.45
N ASP A 89 8.28 2.84 16.88
CA ASP A 89 8.41 1.51 16.24
C ASP A 89 7.80 1.48 14.84
N ARG A 90 6.77 2.28 14.58
CA ARG A 90 6.10 2.37 13.27
C ARG A 90 6.68 3.44 12.36
N ALA A 91 7.57 4.29 12.87
CA ALA A 91 8.20 5.37 12.13
C ALA A 91 9.01 4.78 10.97
N THR A 92 8.35 4.62 9.82
CA THR A 92 9.06 4.34 8.59
C THR A 92 9.69 5.63 8.14
N ALA A 93 10.95 5.55 7.71
CA ALA A 93 11.60 6.67 7.09
C ALA A 93 10.84 6.98 5.77
N PHE A 94 9.98 8.00 5.83
CA PHE A 94 9.19 8.49 4.70
C PHE A 94 10.09 8.91 3.53
N LEU A 95 11.32 9.33 3.83
CA LEU A 95 12.31 9.79 2.86
C LEU A 95 12.77 8.69 1.88
N PRO A 96 13.22 7.48 2.32
CA PRO A 96 13.45 6.34 1.44
C PRO A 96 12.30 6.04 0.48
N ILE A 97 11.05 6.23 0.92
CA ILE A 97 9.89 5.93 0.09
C ILE A 97 9.68 7.00 -0.98
N ILE A 98 9.79 8.28 -0.63
CA ILE A 98 9.83 9.36 -1.63
C ILE A 98 10.97 9.13 -2.61
N ALA A 99 12.15 8.75 -2.13
CA ALA A 99 13.31 8.48 -2.97
C ALA A 99 13.05 7.31 -3.94
N ALA A 100 12.52 6.19 -3.45
CA ALA A 100 12.17 5.03 -4.27
C ALA A 100 11.12 5.37 -5.34
N GLN A 101 10.08 6.12 -4.98
CA GLN A 101 9.07 6.59 -5.93
C GLN A 101 9.64 7.56 -6.96
N SER A 102 10.50 8.48 -6.53
CA SER A 102 11.20 9.41 -7.42
C SER A 102 12.12 8.67 -8.38
N PHE A 103 12.79 7.60 -7.94
CA PHE A 103 13.58 6.74 -8.81
C PHE A 103 12.74 5.97 -9.79
N PHE A 104 11.59 5.44 -9.39
CA PHE A 104 10.67 4.76 -10.30
C PHE A 104 10.19 5.70 -11.41
N ILE A 105 9.71 6.89 -11.04
CA ILE A 105 9.27 7.92 -12.00
C ILE A 105 10.44 8.41 -12.87
N GLY A 106 11.60 8.63 -12.25
CA GLY A 106 12.82 9.06 -12.93
C GLY A 106 13.34 8.03 -13.94
N ALA A 107 13.31 6.74 -13.60
CA ALA A 107 13.69 5.66 -14.49
C ALA A 107 12.77 5.59 -15.72
N LEU A 108 11.46 5.79 -15.53
CA LEU A 108 10.51 5.89 -16.64
C LEU A 108 10.81 7.12 -17.52
N ALA A 109 11.08 8.28 -16.92
CA ALA A 109 11.43 9.48 -17.66
C ALA A 109 12.72 9.27 -18.48
N ILE A 110 13.75 8.67 -17.88
CA ILE A 110 15.00 8.32 -18.57
C ILE A 110 14.73 7.34 -19.72
N ALA A 111 13.90 6.31 -19.51
CA ALA A 111 13.52 5.38 -20.56
C ALA A 111 12.84 6.11 -21.73
N MET A 112 11.88 6.99 -21.43
CA MET A 112 11.21 7.84 -22.43
C MET A 112 12.19 8.72 -23.22
N PHE A 113 13.09 9.43 -22.53
CA PHE A 113 14.10 10.27 -23.17
C PHE A 113 15.08 9.45 -24.01
N LYS A 114 15.52 8.29 -23.51
CA LYS A 114 16.35 7.36 -24.26
C LYS A 114 15.64 6.93 -25.53
N THR A 115 14.39 6.48 -25.44
CA THR A 115 13.58 6.08 -26.60
C THR A 115 13.40 7.23 -27.60
N ALA A 116 13.23 8.46 -27.12
CA ALA A 116 13.14 9.66 -27.97
C ALA A 116 14.43 9.96 -28.75
N SER A 117 15.59 9.64 -28.16
CA SER A 117 16.91 9.87 -28.75
C SER A 117 17.37 8.80 -29.73
N ILE A 118 16.69 7.65 -29.79
CA ILE A 118 17.04 6.56 -30.71
C ILE A 118 16.87 7.03 -32.15
N THR A 119 17.96 6.91 -32.91
CA THR A 119 17.90 7.05 -34.38
C THR A 119 17.51 5.70 -34.96
N PRO A 120 16.49 5.63 -35.84
CA PRO A 120 16.10 4.38 -36.49
C PRO A 120 17.29 3.75 -37.22
N GLY A 121 17.58 2.48 -36.92
CA GLY A 121 18.69 1.74 -37.51
C GLY A 121 18.49 0.24 -37.32
N SER A 122 19.30 -0.58 -37.99
CA SER A 122 19.11 -2.04 -38.11
C SER A 122 19.21 -2.87 -36.81
N GLY A 123 19.34 -2.22 -35.66
CA GLY A 123 19.40 -2.89 -34.35
C GLY A 123 18.60 -2.22 -33.23
N ASN A 124 17.92 -1.10 -33.49
CA ASN A 124 17.16 -0.36 -32.48
C ASN A 124 15.70 -0.19 -32.89
N TYR A 125 14.81 -0.88 -32.20
CA TYR A 125 13.37 -0.89 -32.51
C TYR A 125 12.62 0.03 -31.55
N ILE A 126 12.32 1.26 -32.01
CA ILE A 126 11.58 2.27 -31.24
C ILE A 126 10.23 1.73 -30.74
N SER A 127 9.52 0.95 -31.56
CA SER A 127 8.24 0.31 -31.20
C SER A 127 8.38 -0.63 -29.99
N VAL A 128 9.43 -1.44 -29.95
CA VAL A 128 9.69 -2.39 -28.86
C VAL A 128 9.91 -1.64 -27.55
N GLU A 129 10.68 -0.55 -27.57
CA GLU A 129 10.93 0.29 -26.39
C GLU A 129 9.64 0.94 -25.86
N ILE A 130 8.79 1.48 -26.75
CA ILE A 130 7.50 2.06 -26.34
C ILE A 130 6.61 1.00 -25.69
N HIS A 131 6.59 -0.24 -26.23
CA HIS A 131 5.83 -1.31 -25.62
C HIS A 131 6.39 -1.73 -24.26
N SER A 132 7.72 -1.73 -24.06
CA SER A 132 8.34 -1.95 -22.76
C SER A 132 7.94 -0.88 -21.75
N ILE A 133 7.83 0.38 -22.18
CA ILE A 133 7.28 1.48 -21.38
C ILE A 133 5.80 1.24 -21.07
N ALA A 134 5.01 0.79 -22.05
CA ALA A 134 3.60 0.46 -21.87
C ALA A 134 3.40 -0.66 -20.83
N PHE A 135 4.24 -1.70 -20.85
CA PHE A 135 4.22 -2.75 -19.83
C PHE A 135 4.62 -2.22 -18.44
N SER A 136 5.60 -1.31 -18.39
CA SER A 136 5.99 -0.66 -17.14
C SER A 136 4.86 0.20 -16.56
N ALA A 137 4.05 0.84 -17.41
CA ALA A 137 2.87 1.60 -17.00
C ALA A 137 1.79 0.74 -16.32
N LEU A 138 1.78 -0.59 -16.53
CA LEU A 138 0.87 -1.50 -15.80
C LEU A 138 1.12 -1.47 -14.30
N TYR A 139 2.32 -1.08 -13.88
CA TYR A 139 2.74 -1.05 -12.48
C TYR A 139 2.59 0.33 -11.83
N PHE A 140 1.94 1.30 -12.49
CA PHE A 140 1.69 2.62 -11.90
C PHE A 140 0.86 2.56 -10.60
N TRP A 141 0.04 1.52 -10.42
CA TRP A 141 -0.68 1.27 -9.15
C TRP A 141 0.25 1.05 -7.94
N ILE A 142 1.54 0.76 -8.15
CA ILE A 142 2.52 0.66 -7.07
C ILE A 142 2.66 2.00 -6.34
N ILE A 143 2.44 3.13 -7.04
CA ILE A 143 2.52 4.47 -6.44
C ILE A 143 1.61 4.57 -5.20
N PRO A 144 0.26 4.43 -5.29
CA PRO A 144 -0.60 4.50 -4.12
C PRO A 144 -0.29 3.40 -3.10
N ALA A 145 0.01 2.17 -3.53
CA ALA A 145 0.29 1.07 -2.59
C ALA A 145 1.50 1.36 -1.69
N VAL A 146 2.60 1.84 -2.28
CA VAL A 146 3.82 2.20 -1.54
C VAL A 146 3.59 3.41 -0.66
N PHE A 147 2.88 4.45 -1.13
CA PHE A 147 2.56 5.61 -0.32
C PHE A 147 1.66 5.27 0.89
N PHE A 148 0.62 4.46 0.71
CA PHE A 148 -0.21 4.05 1.84
C PHE A 148 0.57 3.18 2.82
N SER A 149 1.38 2.24 2.33
CA SER A 149 2.25 1.42 3.17
C SER A 149 3.23 2.27 4.00
N ALA A 150 3.84 3.30 3.38
CA ALA A 150 4.70 4.28 4.04
C ALA A 150 4.01 4.96 5.22
N VAL A 151 2.80 5.47 4.96
CA VAL A 151 2.06 6.25 5.93
C VAL A 151 1.63 5.39 7.11
N ILE A 152 1.18 4.16 6.86
CA ILE A 152 0.72 3.27 7.93
C ILE A 152 1.92 2.80 8.77
N GLY A 153 3.07 2.62 8.13
CA GLY A 153 4.31 2.20 8.78
C GLY A 153 4.29 0.72 9.17
N VAL A 154 5.43 0.10 9.40
CA VAL A 154 5.51 -1.32 9.80
C VAL A 154 6.23 -1.42 11.13
N SER A 155 5.81 -2.33 12.00
CA SER A 155 6.56 -2.62 13.22
C SER A 155 7.95 -3.12 12.86
N GLN A 156 8.99 -2.65 13.55
CA GLN A 156 10.37 -3.08 13.27
C GLN A 156 10.57 -4.57 13.56
N THR A 157 9.85 -5.10 14.55
CA THR A 157 9.91 -6.52 14.92
C THR A 157 8.53 -7.12 15.15
N ALA A 158 8.44 -8.45 15.04
CA ALA A 158 7.20 -9.16 15.37
C ALA A 158 6.80 -9.03 16.86
N LYS A 159 7.73 -8.66 17.74
CA LYS A 159 7.56 -8.64 19.20
C LYS A 159 7.49 -7.25 19.83
N SER A 160 7.78 -6.18 19.09
CA SER A 160 7.81 -4.80 19.62
C SER A 160 6.43 -4.35 20.11
N ILE A 161 5.43 -4.33 19.23
CA ILE A 161 4.05 -3.96 19.58
C ILE A 161 3.52 -4.85 20.72
N PRO A 162 3.68 -6.19 20.67
CA PRO A 162 3.36 -7.04 21.81
C PRO A 162 3.94 -6.60 23.15
N SER A 163 5.23 -6.28 23.15
CA SER A 163 5.95 -5.85 24.34
C SER A 163 5.36 -4.56 24.89
N PHE A 164 5.08 -3.58 24.03
CA PHE A 164 4.50 -2.30 24.45
C PHE A 164 3.08 -2.45 25.01
N LEU A 165 2.26 -3.31 24.41
CA LEU A 165 0.92 -3.60 24.94
C LEU A 165 0.98 -4.35 26.29
N LYS A 166 1.99 -5.19 26.51
CA LYS A 166 2.26 -5.81 27.83
C LYS A 166 2.68 -4.78 28.86
N THR A 167 3.56 -3.85 28.49
CA THR A 167 3.96 -2.72 29.35
C THR A 167 2.76 -1.86 29.72
N LEU A 168 1.92 -1.49 28.73
CA LEU A 168 0.68 -0.75 28.97
C LEU A 168 -0.21 -1.43 30.02
N LYS A 169 -0.39 -2.75 29.91
CA LYS A 169 -1.17 -3.52 30.89
C LYS A 169 -0.51 -3.52 32.27
N SER A 170 0.79 -3.76 32.34
CA SER A 170 1.53 -3.73 33.61
C SER A 170 1.46 -2.37 34.30
N ASP A 171 1.55 -1.28 33.53
CA ASP A 171 1.48 0.07 34.06
C ASP A 171 0.06 0.38 34.57
N PHE A 172 -0.98 -0.11 33.89
CA PHE A 172 -2.35 0.00 34.40
C PHE A 172 -2.57 -0.80 35.70
N ASP A 173 -2.06 -2.03 35.77
CA ASP A 173 -2.16 -2.87 36.95
C ASP A 173 -1.43 -2.25 38.16
N ASN A 174 -0.28 -1.58 37.93
CA ASN A 174 0.51 -0.92 38.98
C ASN A 174 -0.15 0.34 39.56
N HIS A 175 -1.04 0.98 38.79
CA HIS A 175 -1.75 2.20 39.17
C HIS A 175 -3.16 1.93 39.72
N ASP A 176 -3.47 0.67 40.06
CA ASP A 176 -4.82 0.23 40.49
C ASP A 176 -5.92 0.61 39.48
N PHE A 177 -5.56 0.74 38.20
CA PHE A 177 -6.55 0.87 37.15
C PHE A 177 -7.17 -0.51 36.93
N LEU A 178 -8.50 -0.64 37.12
CA LEU A 178 -9.25 -1.92 37.13
C LEU A 178 -8.60 -3.06 36.32
N HIS A 179 -8.28 -4.18 36.97
CA HIS A 179 -7.53 -5.30 36.36
C HIS A 179 -8.15 -5.99 35.13
N ASP A 180 -9.38 -5.63 34.74
CA ASP A 180 -10.12 -6.18 33.58
C ASP A 180 -10.13 -5.26 32.35
N ILE A 181 -9.33 -4.19 32.32
CA ILE A 181 -9.48 -3.11 31.35
C ILE A 181 -8.95 -3.43 29.96
N LEU A 182 -7.86 -4.17 29.82
CA LEU A 182 -7.30 -4.41 28.49
C LEU A 182 -7.66 -5.80 28.00
N PRO A 183 -7.92 -5.96 26.68
CA PRO A 183 -8.06 -7.27 26.08
C PRO A 183 -6.91 -8.17 26.57
N ASP A 184 -7.23 -9.39 27.00
CA ASP A 184 -6.27 -10.27 27.63
C ASP A 184 -5.01 -10.46 26.76
N VAL A 185 -3.91 -9.82 27.15
CA VAL A 185 -2.67 -9.74 26.36
C VAL A 185 -2.09 -11.13 26.04
N HIS A 186 -2.59 -12.21 26.64
CA HIS A 186 -2.31 -13.57 26.19
C HIS A 186 -2.66 -13.86 24.72
N PHE A 187 -3.58 -13.13 24.06
CA PHE A 187 -3.77 -13.28 22.61
C PHE A 187 -2.61 -12.68 21.79
N VAL A 188 -1.86 -11.75 22.38
CA VAL A 188 -0.76 -11.05 21.71
C VAL A 188 0.43 -11.99 21.49
N ASP A 189 0.60 -13.00 22.35
CA ASP A 189 1.61 -14.08 22.17
C ASP A 189 1.25 -15.06 21.04
N LYS A 190 0.07 -14.95 20.45
CA LYS A 190 -0.34 -15.75 19.29
C LYS A 190 0.06 -15.00 18.02
N ASP A 191 1.32 -15.15 17.60
CA ASP A 191 1.84 -14.65 16.31
C ASP A 191 0.94 -15.05 15.13
N GLU A 192 0.30 -16.23 15.23
CA GLU A 192 -0.72 -16.68 14.28
C GLU A 192 -1.87 -15.68 14.17
N LEU A 193 -2.45 -15.20 15.27
CA LEU A 193 -3.55 -14.24 15.23
C LEU A 193 -3.12 -12.90 14.62
N ARG A 194 -1.91 -12.43 14.93
CA ARG A 194 -1.37 -11.19 14.35
C ARG A 194 -1.22 -11.33 12.83
N THR A 195 -0.65 -12.46 12.40
CA THR A 195 -0.54 -12.81 10.98
C THR A 195 -1.92 -12.86 10.37
N LEU A 196 -2.87 -13.55 11.04
CA LEU A 196 -4.26 -13.73 10.63
C LEU A 196 -5.10 -12.42 10.62
N ASN A 197 -4.58 -11.34 11.17
CA ASN A 197 -5.27 -10.05 11.28
C ASN A 197 -4.47 -8.93 10.63
N GLY A 198 -3.51 -9.29 9.77
CA GLY A 198 -2.79 -8.34 8.93
C GLY A 198 -1.86 -7.42 9.70
N GLY A 199 -1.42 -7.80 10.90
CA GLY A 199 -0.32 -7.14 11.59
C GLY A 199 1.03 -7.31 10.87
N ILE A 200 1.12 -8.27 9.94
CA ILE A 200 2.22 -8.39 8.97
C ILE A 200 1.67 -8.10 7.58
N TYR A 201 2.25 -7.12 6.89
CA TYR A 201 1.79 -6.57 5.59
C TYR A 201 1.68 -7.57 4.43
N SER A 202 2.19 -8.79 4.62
CA SER A 202 2.08 -9.87 3.65
C SER A 202 0.80 -10.69 3.77
N TRP A 203 -0.06 -10.44 4.76
CA TRP A 203 -1.25 -11.25 5.00
C TRP A 203 -2.51 -10.40 5.23
N GLN A 204 -3.59 -10.74 4.51
CA GLN A 204 -4.85 -10.01 4.49
C GLN A 204 -5.54 -10.10 5.84
N PRO A 205 -5.77 -9.00 6.57
CA PRO A 205 -6.43 -9.07 7.87
C PRO A 205 -7.75 -9.86 7.78
N ARG A 206 -8.17 -10.54 8.86
CA ARG A 206 -9.62 -10.67 9.16
C ARG A 206 -10.15 -9.27 9.37
N ALA A 207 -10.21 -8.48 8.30
CA ALA A 207 -10.93 -7.25 8.30
C ALA A 207 -12.34 -7.61 8.75
N LYS A 208 -12.89 -6.83 9.70
CA LYS A 208 -14.25 -7.03 10.18
C LYS A 208 -15.12 -7.26 8.96
N GLN A 209 -15.75 -8.43 8.93
CA GLN A 209 -16.25 -9.13 7.75
C GLN A 209 -17.45 -8.43 7.12
N GLN A 210 -17.26 -7.18 6.69
CA GLN A 210 -18.12 -6.57 5.71
C GLN A 210 -17.73 -7.20 4.38
N LYS A 211 -18.64 -8.01 3.83
CA LYS A 211 -18.54 -8.52 2.45
C LYS A 211 -18.12 -7.37 1.53
N VAL A 212 -17.39 -7.60 0.44
CA VAL A 212 -16.98 -6.52 -0.49
C VAL A 212 -18.12 -5.60 -0.91
N PHE A 213 -19.35 -6.14 -1.01
CA PHE A 213 -20.57 -5.37 -1.31
C PHE A 213 -21.15 -4.55 -0.14
N GLN A 214 -20.56 -4.65 1.06
CA GLN A 214 -20.95 -3.94 2.29
C GLN A 214 -19.83 -3.07 2.85
N ALA A 215 -18.58 -3.29 2.44
CA ALA A 215 -17.51 -2.32 2.69
C ALA A 215 -17.92 -0.97 2.06
N PRO A 216 -17.43 0.17 2.58
CA PRO A 216 -17.78 1.44 1.96
C PRO A 216 -17.30 1.40 0.51
N ALA A 217 -18.18 1.75 -0.41
CA ALA A 217 -17.91 1.65 -1.86
C ALA A 217 -16.61 2.38 -2.27
N LEU A 218 -16.16 3.33 -1.44
CA LEU A 218 -15.01 4.17 -1.65
C LEU A 218 -13.67 3.41 -1.61
N GLU A 219 -13.43 2.52 -0.65
CA GLU A 219 -12.13 1.81 -0.53
C GLU A 219 -11.90 0.88 -1.73
N SER A 220 -12.93 0.12 -2.11
CA SER A 220 -12.90 -0.71 -3.31
C SER A 220 -12.75 0.15 -4.56
N PHE A 221 -13.51 1.25 -4.67
CA PHE A 221 -13.43 2.16 -5.82
C PHE A 221 -12.03 2.73 -6.02
N ILE A 222 -11.34 3.15 -4.96
CA ILE A 222 -9.96 3.66 -5.02
C ILE A 222 -9.01 2.59 -5.56
N ALA A 223 -9.10 1.36 -5.04
CA ALA A 223 -8.26 0.25 -5.47
C ALA A 223 -8.50 -0.11 -6.95
N PHE A 224 -9.76 -0.25 -7.37
CA PHE A 224 -10.10 -0.51 -8.77
C PHE A 224 -9.67 0.65 -9.68
N SER A 225 -9.92 1.90 -9.29
CA SER A 225 -9.55 3.07 -10.09
C SER A 225 -8.04 3.17 -10.30
N SER A 226 -7.23 2.86 -9.29
CA SER A 226 -5.77 2.84 -9.40
C SER A 226 -5.29 1.78 -10.42
N ILE A 227 -5.87 0.58 -10.36
CA ILE A 227 -5.51 -0.51 -11.28
C ILE A 227 -6.02 -0.25 -12.69
N THR A 228 -7.30 0.10 -12.84
CA THR A 228 -7.90 0.39 -14.14
C THR A 228 -7.20 1.54 -14.85
N SER A 229 -6.85 2.63 -14.15
CA SER A 229 -6.10 3.74 -14.77
C SER A 229 -4.70 3.34 -15.22
N SER A 230 -4.03 2.43 -14.50
CA SER A 230 -2.74 1.86 -14.94
C SER A 230 -2.90 1.05 -16.23
N ILE A 231 -3.91 0.17 -16.29
CA ILE A 231 -4.24 -0.61 -17.49
C ILE A 231 -4.58 0.29 -18.67
N LEU A 232 -5.45 1.30 -18.46
CA LEU A 232 -5.82 2.25 -19.52
C LEU A 232 -4.60 3.01 -20.04
N THR A 233 -3.70 3.44 -19.15
CA THR A 233 -2.46 4.11 -19.55
C THR A 233 -1.60 3.19 -20.44
N SER A 234 -1.41 1.93 -20.05
CA SER A 234 -0.70 0.92 -20.86
C SER A 234 -1.36 0.66 -22.21
N CYS A 235 -2.69 0.54 -22.24
CA CYS A 235 -3.45 0.39 -23.47
C CYS A 235 -3.29 1.62 -24.38
N LEU A 236 -3.29 2.84 -23.83
CA LEU A 236 -3.08 4.06 -24.61
C LEU A 236 -1.67 4.09 -25.22
N PHE A 237 -0.63 3.77 -24.46
CA PHE A 237 0.73 3.69 -25.00
C PHE A 237 0.81 2.75 -26.21
N SER A 238 0.32 1.52 -26.06
CA SER A 238 0.39 0.52 -27.13
C SER A 238 -0.59 0.78 -28.27
N GLY A 239 -1.77 1.33 -28.00
CA GLY A 239 -2.79 1.63 -29.01
C GLY A 239 -2.37 2.74 -29.98
N PHE A 240 -1.46 3.62 -29.57
CA PHE A 240 -0.85 4.64 -30.43
C PHE A 240 0.46 4.20 -31.06
N VAL A 241 0.89 2.94 -30.92
CA VAL A 241 1.99 2.41 -31.75
C VAL A 241 1.40 1.91 -33.07
N PRO A 242 1.92 2.29 -34.25
CA PRO A 242 1.44 1.73 -35.51
C PRO A 242 1.64 0.21 -35.62
N ALA A 243 0.72 -0.55 -36.21
CA ALA A 243 -0.60 -0.13 -36.71
C ALA A 243 -1.55 0.26 -35.56
N ASP A 244 -2.09 1.48 -35.64
CA ASP A 244 -2.88 2.09 -34.57
C ASP A 244 -4.10 1.23 -34.22
N GLY A 245 -4.47 1.19 -32.93
CA GLY A 245 -5.66 0.52 -32.43
C GLY A 245 -5.41 -0.75 -31.63
N LEU A 246 -6.37 -1.68 -31.65
CA LEU A 246 -6.38 -2.88 -30.82
C LEU A 246 -5.42 -3.95 -31.35
N GLN A 247 -4.22 -3.97 -30.78
CA GLN A 247 -3.18 -4.98 -31.02
C GLN A 247 -3.27 -6.20 -30.10
N PRO A 248 -2.61 -7.33 -30.43
CA PRO A 248 -2.48 -8.49 -29.55
C PRO A 248 -1.98 -8.19 -28.14
N ARG A 249 -1.18 -7.14 -27.98
CA ARG A 249 -0.66 -6.68 -26.68
C ARG A 249 -1.79 -6.24 -25.72
N HIS A 250 -2.90 -5.72 -26.24
CA HIS A 250 -4.06 -5.36 -25.41
C HIS A 250 -4.72 -6.57 -24.76
N CYS A 251 -4.68 -7.74 -25.41
CA CYS A 251 -5.13 -8.99 -24.81
C CYS A 251 -4.27 -9.37 -23.61
N ALA A 252 -2.96 -9.11 -23.65
CA ALA A 252 -2.10 -9.30 -22.49
C ALA A 252 -2.47 -8.35 -21.35
N TYR A 253 -2.69 -7.05 -21.61
CA TYR A 253 -3.11 -6.10 -20.58
C TYR A 253 -4.45 -6.48 -19.94
N LEU A 254 -5.43 -6.88 -20.76
CA LEU A 254 -6.70 -7.39 -20.28
C LEU A 254 -6.51 -8.67 -19.46
N PHE A 255 -5.63 -9.56 -19.88
CA PHE A 255 -5.30 -10.77 -19.11
C PHE A 255 -4.72 -10.43 -17.74
N TYR A 256 -3.76 -9.49 -17.63
CA TYR A 256 -3.26 -9.00 -16.34
C TYR A 256 -4.38 -8.46 -15.46
N PHE A 257 -5.25 -7.63 -16.03
CA PHE A 257 -6.40 -7.08 -15.32
C PHE A 257 -7.33 -8.18 -14.79
N LEU A 258 -7.72 -9.13 -15.64
CA LEU A 258 -8.57 -10.24 -15.26
C LEU A 258 -7.93 -11.13 -14.19
N MET A 259 -6.63 -11.39 -14.27
CA MET A 259 -5.90 -12.12 -13.23
C MET A 259 -5.98 -11.39 -11.89
N TRP A 260 -5.74 -10.08 -11.86
CA TRP A 260 -5.84 -9.29 -10.63
C TRP A 260 -7.26 -9.24 -10.07
N VAL A 261 -8.27 -9.07 -10.93
CA VAL A 261 -9.69 -9.10 -10.52
C VAL A 261 -10.09 -10.47 -9.97
N GLN A 262 -9.71 -11.56 -10.63
CA GLN A 262 -9.98 -12.92 -10.16
C GLN A 262 -9.28 -13.21 -8.83
N SER A 263 -8.03 -12.78 -8.67
CA SER A 263 -7.28 -12.92 -7.41
C SER A 263 -8.02 -12.22 -6.26
N PHE A 264 -8.47 -10.99 -6.50
CA PHE A 264 -9.24 -10.20 -5.55
C PHE A 264 -10.59 -10.85 -5.18
N VAL A 265 -11.36 -11.30 -6.18
CA VAL A 265 -12.65 -11.97 -5.98
C VAL A 265 -12.45 -13.27 -5.20
N LEU A 266 -11.46 -14.09 -5.57
CA LEU A 266 -11.19 -15.34 -4.86
C LEU A 266 -10.70 -15.08 -3.44
N THR A 267 -9.88 -14.06 -3.23
CA THR A 267 -9.54 -13.56 -1.90
C THR A 267 -10.80 -13.26 -1.08
N ASP A 268 -11.79 -12.57 -1.65
CA ASP A 268 -13.03 -12.26 -0.93
C ASP A 268 -13.88 -13.49 -0.65
N LEU A 269 -13.92 -14.45 -1.58
CA LEU A 269 -14.65 -15.72 -1.41
C LEU A 269 -14.00 -16.63 -0.36
N LEU A 270 -12.66 -16.60 -0.23
CA LEU A 270 -11.93 -17.36 0.78
C LEU A 270 -12.05 -16.74 2.18
N LYS A 271 -12.54 -15.50 2.30
CA LYS A 271 -12.80 -14.90 3.62
C LYS A 271 -13.93 -15.66 4.30
N PRO A 272 -13.75 -16.07 5.57
CA PRO A 272 -14.77 -16.81 6.29
C PRO A 272 -16.05 -15.98 6.40
N SER A 273 -17.16 -16.56 5.97
CA SER A 273 -18.49 -16.01 6.22
C SER A 273 -18.83 -16.21 7.70
N HIS A 274 -18.51 -15.23 8.56
CA HIS A 274 -19.10 -15.23 9.90
C HIS A 274 -20.59 -14.96 9.75
N SER A 275 -21.39 -15.96 10.10
CA SER A 275 -22.77 -15.74 10.45
C SER A 275 -22.81 -14.74 11.61
N SER A 276 -23.53 -13.63 11.44
CA SER A 276 -23.69 -12.57 12.46
C SER A 276 -24.40 -13.06 13.74
N ASN A 277 -24.88 -14.30 13.79
CA ASN A 277 -25.54 -14.88 14.95
C ASN A 277 -24.58 -15.28 16.10
N SER A 278 -23.27 -15.19 15.92
CA SER A 278 -22.31 -15.58 16.98
C SER A 278 -22.19 -14.58 18.15
N ARG A 279 -22.89 -13.44 18.12
CA ARG A 279 -22.80 -12.45 19.20
C ARG A 279 -23.53 -12.88 20.49
N GLU A 280 -24.53 -13.76 20.39
CA GLU A 280 -25.25 -14.27 21.57
C GLU A 280 -24.57 -15.50 22.22
N HIS A 281 -23.66 -16.19 21.52
CA HIS A 281 -22.97 -17.38 22.08
C HIS A 281 -21.58 -17.10 22.64
N MET A 282 -21.08 -15.86 22.58
CA MET A 282 -19.73 -15.54 23.02
C MET A 282 -19.60 -15.45 24.56
N GLU A 283 -20.71 -15.30 25.30
CA GLU A 283 -20.71 -15.38 26.77
C GLU A 283 -20.62 -16.83 27.27
N ASP A 284 -21.29 -17.79 26.63
CA ASP A 284 -21.26 -19.19 27.05
C ASP A 284 -19.99 -19.95 26.62
N GLN A 285 -19.28 -19.48 25.60
CA GLN A 285 -18.10 -20.18 25.05
C GLN A 285 -16.78 -19.88 25.81
N LYS A 286 -16.80 -18.96 26.78
CA LYS A 286 -15.60 -18.60 27.58
C LYS A 286 -15.09 -19.73 28.49
N LEU A 287 -15.87 -20.78 28.77
CA LEU A 287 -15.48 -21.78 29.77
C LEU A 287 -15.03 -23.15 29.23
N THR A 288 -15.25 -23.51 27.97
CA THR A 288 -15.15 -24.93 27.56
C THR A 288 -14.22 -25.31 26.41
N THR A 289 -13.61 -24.41 25.64
CA THR A 289 -12.85 -24.86 24.44
C THR A 289 -11.59 -24.08 24.10
N SER A 290 -10.52 -24.29 24.88
CA SER A 290 -9.14 -23.89 24.50
C SER A 290 -8.45 -24.86 23.53
N LYS A 291 -9.07 -25.99 23.12
CA LYS A 291 -8.30 -27.11 22.55
C LYS A 291 -8.37 -27.38 21.04
N GLN A 292 -9.15 -26.70 20.18
CA GLN A 292 -9.30 -27.26 18.82
C GLN A 292 -9.75 -26.35 17.64
N THR A 293 -9.32 -25.09 17.55
CA THR A 293 -9.60 -24.23 16.36
C THR A 293 -8.41 -24.03 15.41
N LEU A 294 -7.20 -24.47 15.77
CA LEU A 294 -5.99 -24.35 14.92
C LEU A 294 -6.09 -24.92 13.49
N PRO A 295 -6.74 -26.09 13.21
CA PRO A 295 -6.62 -26.70 11.89
C PRO A 295 -7.32 -25.89 10.78
N ALA A 296 -8.41 -25.19 11.08
CA ALA A 296 -9.17 -24.45 10.07
C ALA A 296 -8.43 -23.21 9.56
N ASP A 297 -7.73 -22.48 10.44
CA ASP A 297 -7.00 -21.28 10.05
C ASP A 297 -5.72 -21.61 9.27
N MET A 298 -5.03 -22.70 9.62
CA MET A 298 -3.89 -23.20 8.84
C MET A 298 -4.29 -23.63 7.42
N VAL A 299 -5.45 -24.27 7.25
CA VAL A 299 -5.97 -24.61 5.92
C VAL A 299 -6.22 -23.34 5.10
N ARG A 300 -6.83 -22.31 5.69
CA ARG A 300 -7.08 -21.03 5.00
C ARG A 300 -5.79 -20.32 4.61
N PHE A 301 -4.81 -20.29 5.50
CA PHE A 301 -3.49 -19.73 5.20
C PHE A 301 -2.89 -20.43 3.98
N ARG A 302 -2.87 -21.77 3.97
CA ARG A 302 -2.35 -22.56 2.85
C ARG A 302 -3.11 -22.32 1.54
N LEU A 303 -4.44 -22.22 1.59
CA LEU A 303 -5.26 -21.92 0.41
C LEU A 303 -4.97 -20.52 -0.14
N THR A 304 -4.85 -19.53 0.75
CA THR A 304 -4.53 -18.14 0.36
C THR A 304 -3.13 -18.04 -0.22
N TYR A 305 -2.15 -18.69 0.41
CA TYR A 305 -0.77 -18.76 -0.10
C TYR A 305 -0.71 -19.45 -1.46
N LEU A 306 -1.38 -20.60 -1.63
CA LEU A 306 -1.43 -21.31 -2.90
C LEU A 306 -2.07 -20.46 -4.00
N LYS A 307 -3.17 -19.76 -3.69
CA LYS A 307 -3.76 -18.76 -4.59
C LYS A 307 -2.73 -17.70 -4.96
N ASP A 308 -2.14 -16.99 -3.99
CA ASP A 308 -1.21 -15.91 -4.30
C ASP A 308 -0.01 -16.39 -5.13
N PHE A 309 0.48 -17.60 -4.87
CA PHE A 309 1.51 -18.25 -5.66
C PHE A 309 1.05 -18.50 -7.11
N VAL A 310 -0.11 -19.13 -7.31
CA VAL A 310 -0.66 -19.43 -8.64
C VAL A 310 -0.92 -18.17 -9.44
N TRP A 311 -1.50 -17.11 -8.84
CA TRP A 311 -1.75 -15.84 -9.52
C TRP A 311 -0.48 -15.04 -9.78
N THR A 312 0.52 -15.16 -8.89
CA THR A 312 1.85 -14.59 -9.14
C THR A 312 2.52 -15.29 -10.32
N LEU A 313 2.49 -16.63 -10.39
CA LEU A 313 2.95 -17.35 -11.58
C LEU A 313 2.15 -16.98 -12.83
N GLY A 314 0.84 -16.81 -12.70
CA GLY A 314 -0.03 -16.36 -13.77
C GLY A 314 0.25 -14.94 -14.26
N THR A 315 0.91 -14.08 -13.47
CA THR A 315 1.32 -12.74 -13.89
C THR A 315 2.76 -12.70 -14.39
N ILE A 316 3.65 -13.51 -13.82
CA ILE A 316 5.05 -13.65 -14.29
C ILE A 316 5.12 -14.44 -15.60
N GLY A 317 4.29 -15.47 -15.77
CA GLY A 317 4.27 -16.32 -16.97
C GLY A 317 4.06 -15.53 -18.27
N PRO A 318 3.01 -14.70 -18.38
CA PRO A 318 2.84 -13.81 -19.51
C PRO A 318 3.99 -12.82 -19.66
N LEU A 319 4.60 -12.33 -18.58
CA LEU A 319 5.74 -11.41 -18.66
C LEU A 319 6.93 -12.08 -19.34
N MET A 320 7.24 -13.33 -18.95
CA MET A 320 8.28 -14.15 -19.56
C MET A 320 7.92 -14.50 -21.01
N TYR A 321 6.65 -14.83 -21.27
CA TYR A 321 6.16 -15.08 -22.62
C TYR A 321 6.36 -13.86 -23.51
N ILE A 322 6.01 -12.67 -23.04
CA ILE A 322 6.21 -11.40 -23.76
C ILE A 322 7.69 -11.15 -24.05
N GLN A 323 8.56 -11.43 -23.08
CA GLN A 323 10.01 -11.30 -23.24
C GLN A 323 10.59 -12.27 -24.28
N ALA A 324 9.95 -13.44 -24.50
CA ALA A 324 10.33 -14.36 -25.58
C ALA A 324 9.99 -13.83 -26.99
N GLY A 325 9.35 -12.67 -27.10
CA GLY A 325 9.06 -12.00 -28.38
C GLY A 325 7.89 -12.52 -29.22
N PRO A 326 6.81 -13.12 -28.69
CA PRO A 326 5.66 -13.54 -29.50
C PRO A 326 4.95 -12.34 -30.15
N PHE A 327 5.10 -11.15 -29.56
CA PHE A 327 4.62 -9.89 -30.12
C PHE A 327 5.59 -9.23 -31.10
N ASN A 328 6.67 -9.91 -31.47
CA ASN A 328 7.61 -9.47 -32.50
C ASN A 328 7.31 -10.11 -33.87
N ASN A 329 6.13 -10.73 -34.04
CA ASN A 329 5.68 -11.24 -35.33
C ASN A 329 5.02 -10.14 -36.18
N CYS A 330 4.99 -10.32 -37.50
CA CYS A 330 4.39 -9.36 -38.44
C CYS A 330 2.90 -9.11 -38.18
N GLU A 331 2.18 -10.12 -37.66
CA GLU A 331 0.75 -10.00 -37.35
C GLU A 331 0.45 -8.98 -36.24
N ALA A 332 1.32 -8.89 -35.22
CA ALA A 332 1.20 -7.89 -34.17
C ALA A 332 1.36 -6.47 -34.72
N TYR A 333 2.21 -6.29 -35.73
CA TYR A 333 2.42 -5.01 -36.44
C TYR A 333 1.38 -4.70 -37.52
N ALA A 334 0.51 -5.66 -37.84
CA ALA A 334 -0.56 -5.51 -38.82
C ALA A 334 -1.96 -5.42 -38.17
N ALA A 335 -2.03 -5.17 -36.86
CA ALA A 335 -3.28 -5.13 -36.08
C ALA A 335 -4.17 -6.37 -36.34
N TRP A 336 -3.61 -7.58 -36.15
CA TRP A 336 -4.27 -8.85 -36.48
C TRP A 336 -4.54 -9.04 -37.97
N GLY A 337 -3.68 -8.50 -38.83
CA GLY A 337 -3.83 -8.54 -40.29
C GLY A 337 -4.93 -7.63 -40.83
N ARG A 338 -5.55 -6.78 -40.00
CA ARG A 338 -6.61 -5.83 -40.41
C ARG A 338 -6.06 -4.54 -41.01
N ALA A 339 -4.81 -4.21 -40.68
CA ALA A 339 -4.13 -3.02 -41.18
C ALA A 339 -2.92 -3.42 -42.04
N GLY A 340 -2.45 -2.47 -42.87
CA GLY A 340 -1.17 -2.62 -43.55
C GLY A 340 -0.03 -2.82 -42.53
N LEU A 341 1.00 -3.56 -42.93
CA LEU A 341 2.17 -3.81 -42.11
C LEU A 341 2.88 -2.48 -41.80
N ALA A 342 2.90 -2.07 -40.54
CA ALA A 342 3.55 -0.84 -40.09
C ALA A 342 4.87 -1.18 -39.40
N LEU A 343 5.93 -1.35 -40.19
CA LEU A 343 7.25 -1.63 -39.66
C LEU A 343 7.93 -0.35 -39.15
N PRO A 344 8.64 -0.40 -38.01
CA PRO A 344 9.36 0.76 -37.47
C PRO A 344 10.49 1.26 -38.39
N GLU A 345 10.97 0.45 -39.33
CA GLU A 345 11.97 0.82 -40.35
C GLU A 345 11.40 1.67 -41.49
N MET A 346 10.07 1.69 -41.66
CA MET A 346 9.44 2.53 -42.68
C MET A 346 9.62 4.01 -42.29
N PRO A 347 10.18 4.87 -43.16
CA PRO A 347 10.51 6.26 -42.82
C PRO A 347 9.31 7.05 -42.27
N ASP A 348 8.12 6.83 -42.82
CA ASP A 348 6.89 7.48 -42.37
C ASP A 348 6.47 7.05 -40.96
N ILE A 349 6.55 5.76 -40.66
CA ILE A 349 6.24 5.20 -39.34
C ILE A 349 7.27 5.66 -38.31
N ALA A 350 8.56 5.63 -38.66
CA ALA A 350 9.64 6.11 -37.80
C ALA A 350 9.47 7.59 -37.43
N ARG A 351 9.14 8.44 -38.42
CA ARG A 351 8.85 9.86 -38.22
C ARG A 351 7.65 10.07 -37.31
N LEU A 352 6.56 9.34 -37.55
CA LEU A 352 5.34 9.41 -36.74
C LEU A 352 5.59 8.98 -35.29
N LEU A 353 6.30 7.87 -35.09
CA LEU A 353 6.69 7.39 -33.75
C LEU A 353 7.55 8.44 -33.02
N LYS A 354 8.52 9.03 -33.72
CA LYS A 354 9.37 10.08 -33.14
C LYS A 354 8.56 11.29 -32.71
N GLU A 355 7.61 11.75 -33.53
CA GLU A 355 6.71 12.85 -33.18
C GLU A 355 5.85 12.51 -31.95
N ARG A 356 5.26 11.30 -31.93
CA ARG A 356 4.44 10.82 -30.80
C ARG A 356 5.25 10.70 -29.50
N ILE A 357 6.51 10.26 -29.57
CA ILE A 357 7.38 10.20 -28.38
C ILE A 357 7.63 11.59 -27.80
N HIS A 358 7.90 12.60 -28.62
CA HIS A 358 8.20 13.95 -28.14
C HIS A 358 6.96 14.71 -27.64
N GLY A 359 5.75 14.27 -28.00
CA GLY A 359 4.50 14.88 -27.57
C GLY A 359 3.59 13.91 -26.82
N LEU A 360 2.84 13.10 -27.58
CA LEU A 360 1.72 12.29 -27.10
C LEU A 360 2.10 11.33 -25.96
N TYR A 361 3.19 10.57 -26.08
CA TYR A 361 3.55 9.57 -25.08
C TYR A 361 4.01 10.18 -23.76
N ILE A 362 4.69 11.33 -23.80
CA ILE A 362 5.02 12.08 -22.58
C ILE A 362 3.73 12.54 -21.89
N VAL A 363 2.76 13.05 -22.64
CA VAL A 363 1.45 13.45 -22.10
C VAL A 363 0.74 12.25 -21.46
N ILE A 364 0.71 11.10 -22.12
CA ILE A 364 0.12 9.87 -21.56
C ILE A 364 0.82 9.45 -20.26
N ALA A 365 2.17 9.47 -20.22
CA ALA A 365 2.95 9.15 -19.02
C ALA A 365 2.60 10.09 -17.86
N VAL A 366 2.63 11.40 -18.11
CA VAL A 366 2.36 12.44 -17.11
C VAL A 366 0.93 12.35 -16.59
N LEU A 367 -0.04 12.14 -17.47
CA LEU A 367 -1.44 11.96 -17.06
C LEU A 367 -1.63 10.68 -16.25
N GLY A 368 -1.07 9.55 -16.68
CA GLY A 368 -1.15 8.28 -15.96
C GLY A 368 -0.58 8.38 -14.54
N ILE A 369 0.63 8.94 -14.40
CA ILE A 369 1.27 9.20 -13.10
C ILE A 369 0.45 10.23 -12.29
N GLY A 370 0.00 11.31 -12.93
CA GLY A 370 -0.80 12.36 -12.30
C GLY A 370 -2.09 11.82 -11.69
N ILE A 371 -2.79 10.92 -12.38
CA ILE A 371 -3.98 10.23 -11.86
C ILE A 371 -3.64 9.41 -10.61
N GLN A 372 -2.54 8.65 -10.61
CA GLN A 372 -2.13 7.88 -9.43
C GLN A 372 -1.79 8.78 -8.23
N ILE A 373 -1.07 9.88 -8.46
CA ILE A 373 -0.75 10.87 -7.43
C ILE A 373 -2.05 11.48 -6.90
N PHE A 374 -2.98 11.85 -7.79
CA PHE A 374 -4.27 12.42 -7.40
C PHE A 374 -5.10 11.46 -6.55
N ILE A 375 -5.22 10.19 -6.97
CA ILE A 375 -5.90 9.14 -6.19
C ILE A 375 -5.26 9.00 -4.81
N THR A 376 -3.93 8.97 -4.75
CA THR A 376 -3.16 8.81 -3.50
C THR A 376 -3.40 10.00 -2.56
N VAL A 377 -3.18 11.23 -3.04
CA VAL A 377 -3.33 12.46 -2.26
C VAL A 377 -4.77 12.67 -1.83
N GLY A 378 -5.74 12.46 -2.73
CA GLY A 378 -7.17 12.56 -2.42
C GLY A 378 -7.59 11.56 -1.35
N SER A 379 -7.08 10.32 -1.42
CA SER A 379 -7.34 9.29 -0.41
C SER A 379 -6.79 9.67 0.96
N LEU A 380 -5.54 10.16 1.02
CA LEU A 380 -4.91 10.62 2.26
C LEU A 380 -5.63 11.86 2.83
N TRP A 381 -6.07 12.77 1.97
CA TRP A 381 -6.86 13.94 2.36
C TRP A 381 -8.21 13.58 2.96
N GLY A 382 -8.80 12.45 2.56
CA GLY A 382 -10.01 11.92 3.18
C GLY A 382 -9.81 11.35 4.58
N CYS A 383 -8.56 11.03 4.96
CA CYS A 383 -8.22 10.43 6.26
C CYS A 383 -7.19 11.28 7.03
N ARG A 384 -7.43 12.59 7.12
CA ARG A 384 -6.44 13.50 7.71
C ARG A 384 -6.23 13.28 9.19
N LYS A 385 -7.26 12.89 9.95
CA LYS A 385 -7.14 12.69 11.39
C LYS A 385 -6.34 11.43 11.66
N GLY A 386 -6.63 10.35 10.94
CA GLY A 386 -5.81 9.13 10.96
C GLY A 386 -4.37 9.38 10.55
N LEU A 387 -4.15 10.20 9.52
CA LEU A 387 -2.81 10.62 9.10
C LEU A 387 -2.04 11.35 10.21
N ARG A 388 -2.71 12.21 10.99
CA ARG A 388 -2.08 12.91 12.12
C ARG A 388 -1.70 11.98 13.26
N VAL A 389 -2.38 10.85 13.43
CA VAL A 389 -2.03 9.80 14.40
C VAL A 389 -0.84 9.00 13.90
N LEU A 390 -0.88 8.54 12.65
CA LEU A 390 0.16 7.68 12.09
C LEU A 390 1.49 8.42 11.85
N LEU A 391 1.43 9.73 11.60
CA LEU A 391 2.60 10.59 11.41
C LEU A 391 2.96 11.41 12.67
N GLN A 392 2.74 10.87 13.87
CA GLN A 392 3.27 11.49 15.08
C GLN A 392 4.78 11.24 15.19
N ASN A 393 5.51 12.26 15.62
CA ASN A 393 6.88 12.10 16.08
C ASN A 393 6.89 11.65 17.55
N ASP A 394 8.02 11.11 18.00
CA ASP A 394 8.27 10.68 19.38
C ASP A 394 8.09 11.80 20.42
N ASP A 395 8.13 13.08 19.99
CA ASP A 395 7.91 14.25 20.86
C ASP A 395 6.42 14.64 20.98
N GLY A 396 5.51 13.82 20.44
CA GLY A 396 4.08 14.07 20.41
C GLY A 396 3.67 15.20 19.46
N THR A 397 4.61 15.85 18.78
CA THR A 397 4.27 16.81 17.73
C THR A 397 3.81 16.03 16.50
N SER A 398 2.66 16.40 15.93
CA SER A 398 2.34 15.91 14.58
C SER A 398 3.47 16.34 13.65
N LEU A 399 3.84 15.49 12.69
CA LEU A 399 4.44 15.94 11.44
C LEU A 399 3.47 16.94 10.78
N ARG A 400 3.45 18.19 11.25
CA ARG A 400 3.60 19.29 10.31
C ARG A 400 4.90 18.94 9.66
N PRO A 401 4.88 18.46 8.41
CA PRO A 401 6.03 17.76 7.91
C PRO A 401 7.19 18.72 8.05
N ASP A 402 8.24 18.31 8.76
CA ASP A 402 9.32 19.25 8.97
C ASP A 402 9.87 19.69 7.62
N TRP A 403 9.76 18.90 6.54
CA TRP A 403 10.04 19.34 5.16
C TRP A 403 9.23 20.55 4.66
N LEU A 404 8.05 20.81 5.23
CA LEU A 404 7.22 22.00 5.00
C LEU A 404 7.64 23.18 5.90
N ARG A 405 8.27 22.91 7.06
CA ARG A 405 9.00 23.89 7.90
C ARG A 405 10.48 24.03 7.54
N TRP A 406 11.03 23.15 6.71
CA TRP A 406 12.41 23.19 6.28
C TRP A 406 12.48 24.50 5.52
N SER A 407 13.18 25.47 6.12
CA SER A 407 13.63 26.61 5.37
C SER A 407 14.24 26.06 4.07
N LYS A 408 14.06 26.76 2.94
CA LYS A 408 14.63 26.34 1.65
C LYS A 408 16.08 25.82 1.81
N ALA A 409 16.84 26.36 2.78
CA ALA A 409 18.17 25.92 3.18
C ALA A 409 18.26 24.47 3.72
N GLY A 410 17.35 24.01 4.58
CA GLY A 410 17.37 22.63 5.13
C GLY A 410 17.09 21.57 4.05
N LEU A 411 16.08 21.82 3.20
CA LEU A 411 15.77 20.98 2.05
C LEU A 411 16.92 20.96 1.04
N LEU A 412 17.49 22.11 0.71
CA LEU A 412 18.63 22.19 -0.20
C LEU A 412 19.87 21.48 0.35
N ARG A 413 20.12 21.53 1.67
CA ARG A 413 21.27 20.84 2.28
C ARG A 413 21.15 19.33 2.16
N ARG A 414 19.99 18.77 2.53
CA ARG A 414 19.76 17.33 2.43
C ARG A 414 19.58 16.85 0.98
N LEU A 415 19.00 17.65 0.10
CA LEU A 415 19.01 17.37 -1.33
C LEU A 415 20.44 17.37 -1.89
N LYS A 416 21.32 18.29 -1.45
CA LYS A 416 22.74 18.26 -1.83
C LYS A 416 23.48 17.05 -1.26
N GLU A 417 23.18 16.62 -0.03
CA GLU A 417 23.76 15.41 0.55
C GLU A 417 23.28 14.15 -0.20
N PHE A 418 21.98 14.06 -0.47
CA PHE A 418 21.40 13.00 -1.29
C PHE A 418 21.97 13.00 -2.71
N GLN A 419 22.07 14.16 -3.35
CA GLN A 419 22.68 14.35 -4.65
C GLN A 419 24.15 13.88 -4.63
N ARG A 420 24.93 14.24 -3.60
CA ARG A 420 26.31 13.74 -3.45
C ARG A 420 26.37 12.22 -3.31
N SER A 421 25.56 11.62 -2.42
CA SER A 421 25.48 10.16 -2.29
C SER A 421 25.06 9.49 -3.59
N PHE A 422 24.15 10.12 -4.33
CA PHE A 422 23.67 9.61 -5.61
C PHE A 422 24.74 9.67 -6.69
N TYR A 423 25.42 10.81 -6.85
CA TYR A 423 26.54 10.93 -7.79
C TYR A 423 27.69 9.99 -7.44
N SER A 424 27.99 9.78 -6.15
CA SER A 424 29.01 8.79 -5.76
C SER A 424 28.61 7.36 -6.15
N GLY A 425 27.33 7.00 -6.04
CA GLY A 425 26.81 5.71 -6.50
C GLY A 425 26.91 5.55 -8.03
N PHE A 426 26.57 6.60 -8.79
CA PHE A 426 26.71 6.61 -10.24
C PHE A 426 28.16 6.53 -10.70
N TYR A 427 29.08 7.21 -10.00
CA TYR A 427 30.52 7.12 -10.28
C TYR A 427 31.07 5.71 -10.07
N LEU A 428 30.59 5.01 -9.04
CA LEU A 428 30.95 3.61 -8.79
C LEU A 428 30.43 2.68 -9.89
N LEU A 429 29.19 2.90 -10.36
CA LEU A 429 28.60 2.13 -11.46
C LEU A 429 29.30 2.38 -12.81
N ASP A 430 29.65 3.63 -13.12
CA ASP A 430 30.41 3.99 -14.34
C ASP A 430 31.83 3.40 -14.31
N ASN A 431 32.51 3.44 -13.15
CA ASN A 431 33.81 2.78 -13.00
C ASN A 431 33.72 1.25 -13.14
N PHE A 432 32.67 0.63 -12.60
CA PHE A 432 32.43 -0.81 -12.73
C PHE A 432 32.11 -1.23 -14.18
N ALA A 433 31.39 -0.37 -14.92
CA ALA A 433 31.07 -0.58 -16.32
C ALA A 433 32.29 -0.39 -17.25
N ARG A 434 33.31 0.36 -16.82
CA ARG A 434 34.57 0.54 -17.56
C ARG A 434 35.65 -0.50 -17.23
N SER A 435 35.51 -1.19 -16.10
CA SER A 435 36.45 -2.24 -15.68
C SER A 435 36.12 -3.64 -16.21
N ASN A 436 34.95 -3.81 -16.83
CA ASN A 436 34.56 -5.00 -17.60
C ASN A 436 34.50 -4.64 -19.07
#